data_AF-A0A9N9LG58-F1
#
_entry.id   AF-A0A9N9LG58-F1
#
_cell.length_a   1.000
_cell.length_b   1.000
_cell.length_c   1.000
_cell.angle_alpha   90.00
_cell.angle_beta   90.00
_cell.angle_gamma   90.00
#
_symmetry.space_group_name_H-M   'P 1'
#
loop_
_entity.id
_entity.type
_entity.pdbx_description
1 polymer ?
#
loop_
_entity_poly.entity_id
_entity_poly.type
_entity_poly.pdbx_seq_one_letter_code
_entity_poly.pdbx_strand_id
1 'polypeptide(L)'
;MKLSTFALTSAIFVSRGTAQLSGSVGPSTTREHKVATKVCNVLDYGAKASKTSDVGPAIASAWAACKSGGQVYIPAGDYGMSTWVTLNGGTAVSINLDGIIYRTGTAGGNMIYVRHTTDLELYSSSSKGAVQGYGYTFHSGLSTSNHLSSMSNLSIQAGTYGPRILRLDDVTNFSVHDLALVDSPAFHFTMDTCTNGEVYNMMIRGGNEGGLDGIDIWGTNIHVHDVEVTNKDECVTVKSPAKNILVENVFCNWSGGCAIGSLGTETDISYVKYNNIYTQNANQMMIIKSNGGSGSFSNSEFSNFIGHSNAYTLDIDGNWAKSSAAGSGVLYSNLTFSSWKGTASNGVQRAPMQLLCPSAVPCHDIKISDFNIGTETGKSVLQKCANAYGSGAGCLNDAKSDFNSYNTVTKTMTNVAAYKETNMRGELTEGVGITASIAISTVPITFFPEATPAIARLGK
;
A
#
# COMPACT_ATOMS: atom_id res chain seq x y z
N MET A 1 54.52 32.63 -33.73
CA MET A 1 53.04 32.66 -33.84
C MET A 1 52.53 31.27 -34.16
N LYS A 2 52.20 30.48 -33.14
CA LYS A 2 51.44 29.22 -33.23
C LYS A 2 50.65 29.11 -31.92
N LEU A 3 49.37 29.49 -31.97
CA LEU A 3 48.40 29.13 -30.93
C LEU A 3 47.92 27.71 -31.22
N SER A 4 48.05 26.80 -30.27
CA SER A 4 47.26 25.56 -30.25
C SER A 4 46.26 25.65 -29.11
N THR A 5 44.99 25.73 -29.49
CA THR A 5 43.79 25.70 -28.67
C THR A 5 43.70 24.41 -27.85
N PHE A 6 43.60 24.55 -26.53
CA PHE A 6 43.10 23.49 -25.65
C PHE A 6 41.60 23.33 -25.89
N ALA A 7 41.19 22.15 -26.35
CA ALA A 7 39.78 21.75 -26.38
C ALA A 7 39.36 21.36 -24.96
N LEU A 8 38.51 22.18 -24.34
CA LEU A 8 37.84 21.87 -23.09
C LEU A 8 36.67 20.93 -23.43
N THR A 9 36.84 19.63 -23.21
CA THR A 9 35.74 18.66 -23.27
C THR A 9 34.87 18.84 -22.03
N SER A 10 33.75 19.54 -22.19
CA SER A 10 32.65 19.52 -21.21
C SER A 10 32.09 18.11 -21.12
N ALA A 11 32.45 17.39 -20.05
CA ALA A 11 31.75 16.19 -19.63
C ALA A 11 30.30 16.57 -19.31
N ILE A 12 29.35 16.12 -20.12
CA ILE A 12 27.93 16.14 -19.79
C ILE A 12 27.75 15.18 -18.61
N PHE A 13 27.69 15.74 -17.41
CA PHE A 13 27.19 15.02 -16.24
C PHE A 13 25.72 14.69 -16.50
N VAL A 14 25.44 13.43 -16.83
CA VAL A 14 24.11 12.83 -16.62
C VAL A 14 23.93 12.72 -15.10
N SER A 15 23.49 13.83 -14.51
CA SER A 15 22.96 13.91 -13.16
C SER A 15 21.53 13.34 -13.21
N ARG A 16 20.98 12.49 -12.33
CA ARG A 16 21.19 12.22 -10.90
C ARG A 16 20.46 10.90 -10.58
N GLY A 17 20.98 10.14 -9.62
CA GLY A 17 20.32 8.97 -9.05
C GLY A 17 18.93 9.26 -8.50
N THR A 18 18.01 8.32 -8.67
CA THR A 18 16.69 8.32 -8.04
C THR A 18 16.79 7.67 -6.66
N ALA A 19 17.48 8.32 -5.73
CA ALA A 19 17.16 8.11 -4.32
C ALA A 19 15.75 8.71 -4.11
N GLN A 20 14.73 7.86 -4.13
CA GLN A 20 13.32 8.29 -4.03
C GLN A 20 12.94 8.71 -2.61
N LEU A 21 13.60 8.11 -1.61
CA LEU A 21 13.61 8.64 -0.25
C LEU A 21 14.44 9.93 -0.21
N SER A 22 13.96 10.93 0.51
CA SER A 22 14.62 12.23 0.67
C SER A 22 15.59 12.29 1.85
N GLY A 23 15.62 11.24 2.69
CA GLY A 23 16.51 11.13 3.85
C GLY A 23 16.38 9.79 4.54
N SER A 24 16.86 9.70 5.78
CA SER A 24 16.69 8.52 6.63
C SER A 24 15.21 8.29 6.97
N VAL A 25 14.83 7.02 7.05
CA VAL A 25 13.54 6.56 7.57
C VAL A 25 13.76 5.78 8.88
N GLY A 26 12.70 5.52 9.62
CA GLY A 26 12.76 4.75 10.86
C GLY A 26 12.92 5.60 12.12
N PRO A 27 12.89 4.96 13.31
CA PRO A 27 13.12 5.61 14.59
C PRO A 27 14.55 6.16 14.69
N SER A 28 14.72 7.27 15.41
CA SER A 28 16.02 7.91 15.62
C SER A 28 16.77 7.39 16.85
N THR A 29 16.07 6.74 17.79
CA THR A 29 16.68 6.03 18.92
C THR A 29 16.40 4.53 18.85
N THR A 30 17.38 3.72 19.27
CA THR A 30 17.26 2.25 19.17
C THR A 30 16.31 1.68 20.22
N ARG A 31 15.74 0.50 19.95
CA ARG A 31 14.94 -0.25 20.92
C ARG A 31 15.63 -0.41 22.25
N GLU A 32 16.91 -0.77 22.23
CA GLU A 32 17.69 -1.06 23.43
C GLU A 32 17.78 0.18 24.33
N HIS A 33 17.88 1.38 23.73
CA HIS A 33 17.84 2.63 24.47
C HIS A 33 16.48 2.89 25.12
N LYS A 34 15.39 2.67 24.38
CA LYS A 34 14.01 2.83 24.88
C LYS A 34 13.70 1.85 26.02
N VAL A 35 14.11 0.59 25.87
CA VAL A 35 14.01 -0.47 26.89
C VAL A 35 14.83 -0.14 28.13
N ALA A 36 16.08 0.30 27.96
CA ALA A 36 16.96 0.67 29.07
C ALA A 36 16.43 1.86 29.87
N THR A 37 15.70 2.77 29.22
CA THR A 37 15.06 3.92 29.88
C THR A 37 13.93 3.48 30.79
N LYS A 38 12.94 2.74 30.26
CA LYS A 38 11.82 2.23 31.04
C LYS A 38 11.03 1.19 30.26
N VAL A 39 10.64 0.10 30.91
CA VAL A 39 9.66 -0.86 30.38
C VAL A 39 8.36 -0.76 31.17
N CYS A 40 7.26 -0.48 30.47
CA CYS A 40 5.90 -0.51 30.99
C CYS A 40 5.21 -1.77 30.46
N ASN A 41 5.37 -2.88 31.17
CA ASN A 41 4.69 -4.14 30.86
C ASN A 41 3.20 -3.98 31.20
N VAL A 42 2.31 -4.18 30.23
CA VAL A 42 0.86 -3.98 30.41
C VAL A 42 0.26 -4.82 31.54
N LEU A 43 0.88 -5.95 31.91
CA LEU A 43 0.45 -6.77 33.05
C LEU A 43 0.55 -6.00 34.38
N ASP A 44 1.56 -5.13 34.53
CA ASP A 44 1.74 -4.27 35.70
C ASP A 44 0.71 -3.14 35.76
N TYR A 45 0.00 -2.89 34.65
CA TYR A 45 -1.07 -1.91 34.51
C TYR A 45 -2.46 -2.57 34.43
N GLY A 46 -2.57 -3.84 34.88
CA GLY A 46 -3.84 -4.53 35.06
C GLY A 46 -4.30 -5.36 33.86
N ALA A 47 -3.50 -5.49 32.80
CA ALA A 47 -3.81 -6.43 31.73
C ALA A 47 -3.82 -7.87 32.27
N LYS A 48 -4.66 -8.70 31.66
CA LYS A 48 -4.69 -10.14 31.90
C LYS A 48 -4.59 -10.85 30.56
N ALA A 49 -3.68 -11.83 30.47
CA ALA A 49 -3.56 -12.69 29.29
C ALA A 49 -4.78 -13.62 29.17
N SER A 50 -5.86 -13.07 28.63
CA SER A 50 -7.09 -13.77 28.26
C SER A 50 -7.71 -13.11 27.03
N LYS A 51 -8.20 -13.91 26.08
CA LYS A 51 -8.94 -13.46 24.88
C LYS A 51 -10.15 -12.58 25.17
N THR A 52 -10.66 -12.56 26.41
CA THR A 52 -11.87 -11.82 26.79
C THR A 52 -11.64 -10.66 27.74
N SER A 53 -10.46 -10.60 28.40
CA SER A 53 -10.15 -9.50 29.31
C SER A 53 -9.67 -8.28 28.54
N ASP A 54 -10.24 -7.11 28.81
CA ASP A 54 -9.94 -5.89 28.05
C ASP A 54 -8.53 -5.35 28.35
N VAL A 55 -7.68 -5.34 27.33
CA VAL A 55 -6.30 -4.84 27.38
C VAL A 55 -6.20 -3.35 27.11
N GLY A 56 -7.25 -2.73 26.56
CA GLY A 56 -7.27 -1.31 26.20
C GLY A 56 -6.82 -0.36 27.33
N PRO A 57 -7.43 -0.44 28.53
CA PRO A 57 -7.08 0.45 29.64
C PRO A 57 -5.63 0.26 30.14
N ALA A 58 -5.12 -0.97 30.09
CA ALA A 58 -3.77 -1.29 30.50
C ALA A 58 -2.73 -0.75 29.50
N ILE A 59 -3.00 -0.86 28.19
CA ILE A 59 -2.17 -0.24 27.14
C ILE A 59 -2.15 1.28 27.30
N ALA A 60 -3.31 1.92 27.51
CA ALA A 60 -3.39 3.37 27.69
C ALA A 60 -2.60 3.84 28.92
N SER A 61 -2.66 3.10 30.02
CA SER A 61 -1.94 3.41 31.26
C SER A 61 -0.42 3.18 31.11
N ALA A 62 -0.01 2.09 30.47
CA ALA A 62 1.39 1.82 30.15
C ALA A 62 1.97 2.88 29.20
N TRP A 63 1.21 3.30 28.19
CA TRP A 63 1.57 4.42 27.31
C TRP A 63 1.78 5.71 28.10
N ALA A 64 0.82 6.10 28.95
CA ALA A 64 0.96 7.30 29.77
C ALA A 64 2.25 7.30 30.61
N ALA A 65 2.67 6.12 31.08
CA ALA A 65 3.87 5.95 31.88
C ALA A 65 5.19 5.86 31.09
N CYS A 66 5.15 5.50 29.79
CA CYS A 66 6.34 5.24 28.97
C CYS A 66 6.46 6.08 27.68
N LYS A 67 5.48 6.91 27.34
CA LYS A 67 5.45 7.68 26.09
C LYS A 67 6.61 8.68 25.90
N SER A 68 7.43 8.90 26.91
CA SER A 68 8.58 9.81 26.88
C SER A 68 9.88 9.04 27.14
N GLY A 69 10.36 8.32 26.13
CA GLY A 69 11.63 7.59 26.17
C GLY A 69 11.54 6.08 26.45
N GLY A 70 10.36 5.54 26.78
CA GLY A 70 10.22 4.15 27.25
C GLY A 70 9.64 3.16 26.23
N GLN A 71 9.37 1.94 26.70
CA GLN A 71 8.70 0.89 25.96
C GLN A 71 7.36 0.53 26.62
N VAL A 72 6.29 0.48 25.83
CA VAL A 72 5.07 -0.27 26.17
C VAL A 72 5.28 -1.71 25.73
N TYR A 73 5.25 -2.65 26.67
CA TYR A 73 5.47 -4.07 26.39
C TYR A 73 4.18 -4.87 26.59
N ILE A 74 3.76 -5.59 25.55
CA ILE A 74 2.63 -6.52 25.55
C ILE A 74 3.23 -7.94 25.42
N PRO A 75 3.41 -8.67 26.53
CA PRO A 75 4.07 -9.97 26.51
C PRO A 75 3.30 -11.01 25.71
N ALA A 76 3.98 -12.09 25.32
CA ALA A 76 3.34 -13.26 24.73
C ALA A 76 2.12 -13.73 25.54
N GLY A 77 1.01 -13.96 24.86
CA GLY A 77 -0.28 -14.27 25.45
C GLY A 77 -1.43 -13.78 24.58
N ASP A 78 -2.65 -14.18 24.93
CA ASP A 78 -3.85 -13.72 24.25
C ASP A 78 -4.51 -12.58 25.04
N TYR A 79 -4.99 -11.55 24.38
CA TYR A 79 -5.58 -10.37 25.04
C TYR A 79 -6.86 -9.93 24.32
N GLY A 80 -7.97 -9.82 25.03
CA GLY A 80 -9.19 -9.21 24.50
C GLY A 80 -9.04 -7.69 24.41
N MET A 81 -9.69 -7.05 23.45
CA MET A 81 -9.77 -5.59 23.36
C MET A 81 -11.21 -5.17 23.11
N SER A 82 -11.87 -4.66 24.16
CA SER A 82 -13.22 -4.10 24.08
C SER A 82 -13.23 -2.58 24.02
N THR A 83 -12.17 -1.93 24.47
CA THR A 83 -12.02 -0.48 24.39
C THR A 83 -10.83 -0.10 23.51
N TRP A 84 -11.06 0.81 22.57
CA TRP A 84 -10.04 1.31 21.65
C TRP A 84 -9.07 2.26 22.36
N VAL A 85 -7.83 2.30 21.89
CA VAL A 85 -6.79 3.14 22.47
C VAL A 85 -6.39 4.27 21.53
N THR A 86 -6.30 5.49 22.07
CA THR A 86 -5.66 6.64 21.41
C THR A 86 -4.38 6.98 22.15
N LEU A 87 -3.26 6.70 21.51
CA LEU A 87 -1.90 6.86 22.02
C LEU A 87 -1.33 8.16 21.48
N ASN A 88 -1.45 9.23 22.26
CA ASN A 88 -1.13 10.59 21.82
C ASN A 88 0.18 11.11 22.45
N GLY A 89 0.96 11.86 21.67
CA GLY A 89 2.06 12.68 22.19
C GLY A 89 3.27 11.89 22.67
N GLY A 90 3.69 10.87 21.91
CA GLY A 90 4.87 10.07 22.22
C GLY A 90 6.17 10.67 21.69
N THR A 91 7.28 10.39 22.35
CA THR A 91 8.63 10.78 21.93
C THR A 91 9.61 9.71 22.37
N ALA A 92 10.41 9.21 21.43
CA ALA A 92 11.39 8.14 21.68
C ALA A 92 10.75 6.93 22.37
N VAL A 93 9.63 6.44 21.82
CA VAL A 93 8.81 5.40 22.45
C VAL A 93 8.75 4.17 21.56
N SER A 94 8.69 2.98 22.17
CA SER A 94 8.39 1.75 21.44
C SER A 94 7.16 1.04 21.99
N ILE A 95 6.48 0.30 21.13
CA ILE A 95 5.44 -0.65 21.47
C ILE A 95 5.94 -2.02 21.01
N ASN A 96 6.29 -2.89 21.96
CA ASN A 96 6.64 -4.28 21.68
C ASN A 96 5.41 -5.16 21.88
N LEU A 97 4.81 -5.62 20.77
CA LEU A 97 3.67 -6.53 20.72
C LEU A 97 4.17 -7.96 20.48
N ASP A 98 4.40 -8.72 21.54
CA ASP A 98 4.70 -10.15 21.46
C ASP A 98 3.47 -11.04 21.69
N GLY A 99 2.38 -10.45 22.20
CA GLY A 99 1.07 -11.09 22.33
C GLY A 99 0.18 -11.00 21.09
N ILE A 100 -1.01 -11.57 21.20
CA ILE A 100 -2.08 -11.46 20.20
C ILE A 100 -3.26 -10.69 20.81
N ILE A 101 -3.65 -9.60 20.15
CA ILE A 101 -4.83 -8.82 20.52
C ILE A 101 -6.03 -9.32 19.72
N TYR A 102 -7.12 -9.68 20.40
CA TYR A 102 -8.38 -10.12 19.82
C TYR A 102 -9.45 -9.05 20.03
N ARG A 103 -10.06 -8.58 18.95
CA ARG A 103 -11.19 -7.65 19.04
C ARG A 103 -12.36 -8.31 19.76
N THR A 104 -12.82 -7.71 20.86
CA THR A 104 -14.10 -8.03 21.50
C THR A 104 -15.09 -6.86 21.45
N GLY A 105 -14.61 -5.63 21.27
CA GLY A 105 -15.42 -4.42 21.16
C GLY A 105 -16.07 -4.26 19.79
N THR A 106 -17.14 -3.48 19.72
CA THR A 106 -17.93 -3.27 18.48
C THR A 106 -18.04 -1.81 18.06
N ALA A 107 -17.43 -0.88 18.81
CA ALA A 107 -17.45 0.53 18.48
C ALA A 107 -16.76 0.81 17.13
N GLY A 108 -17.23 1.84 16.41
CA GLY A 108 -16.51 2.35 15.24
C GLY A 108 -15.18 3.03 15.63
N GLY A 109 -14.43 3.50 14.63
CA GLY A 109 -13.15 4.19 14.84
C GLY A 109 -11.95 3.31 14.47
N ASN A 110 -10.87 3.40 15.25
CA ASN A 110 -9.64 2.63 15.08
C ASN A 110 -9.33 1.93 16.40
N MET A 111 -9.03 0.63 16.39
CA MET A 111 -8.70 -0.14 17.60
C MET A 111 -7.45 0.42 18.28
N ILE A 112 -6.40 0.66 17.49
CA ILE A 112 -5.14 1.26 17.92
C ILE A 112 -4.90 2.51 17.07
N TYR A 113 -4.91 3.66 17.73
CA TYR A 113 -4.69 4.95 17.09
C TYR A 113 -3.51 5.68 17.72
N VAL A 114 -2.38 5.75 17.03
CA VAL A 114 -1.20 6.51 17.49
C VAL A 114 -1.16 7.84 16.77
N ARG A 115 -1.01 8.94 17.51
CA ARG A 115 -1.03 10.29 16.92
C ARG A 115 -0.06 11.27 17.55
N HIS A 116 0.37 12.26 16.77
CA HIS A 116 1.27 13.34 17.19
C HIS A 116 2.49 12.79 17.93
N THR A 117 3.18 11.84 17.33
CA THR A 117 4.26 11.07 17.97
C THR A 117 5.53 11.16 17.11
N THR A 118 6.69 11.24 17.76
CA THR A 118 7.98 11.20 17.07
C THR A 118 8.86 10.10 17.63
N ASP A 119 9.71 9.50 16.78
CA ASP A 119 10.64 8.44 17.19
C ASP A 119 9.91 7.22 17.78
N LEU A 120 8.98 6.66 16.98
CA LEU A 120 8.15 5.50 17.33
C LEU A 120 8.69 4.21 16.72
N GLU A 121 8.68 3.12 17.47
CA GLU A 121 8.84 1.78 16.90
C GLU A 121 7.73 0.86 17.40
N LEU A 122 6.88 0.36 16.49
CA LEU A 122 5.86 -0.65 16.78
C LEU A 122 6.29 -1.98 16.16
N TYR A 123 6.59 -2.96 17.00
CA TYR A 123 7.20 -4.20 16.51
C TYR A 123 6.79 -5.42 17.34
N SER A 124 7.12 -6.60 16.82
CA SER A 124 7.14 -7.84 17.61
C SER A 124 8.57 -8.37 17.68
N SER A 125 9.09 -8.60 18.89
CA SER A 125 10.44 -9.18 19.05
C SER A 125 10.52 -10.64 18.59
N SER A 126 9.36 -11.32 18.57
CA SER A 126 9.22 -12.73 18.22
C SER A 126 8.75 -13.00 16.78
N SER A 127 8.43 -11.94 16.02
CA SER A 127 7.74 -12.02 14.73
C SER A 127 6.39 -12.77 14.75
N LYS A 128 5.77 -12.86 15.94
CA LYS A 128 4.52 -13.59 16.18
C LYS A 128 3.41 -12.71 16.74
N GLY A 129 3.72 -11.46 17.07
CA GLY A 129 2.74 -10.46 17.48
C GLY A 129 1.68 -10.25 16.41
N ALA A 130 0.43 -10.16 16.83
CA ALA A 130 -0.67 -10.00 15.89
C ALA A 130 -1.86 -9.25 16.48
N VAL A 131 -2.67 -8.66 15.60
CA VAL A 131 -4.01 -8.18 15.93
C VAL A 131 -5.03 -8.94 15.09
N GLN A 132 -5.91 -9.69 15.76
CA GLN A 132 -7.07 -10.36 15.19
C GLN A 132 -8.29 -9.45 15.30
N GLY A 133 -8.69 -8.86 14.18
CA GLY A 133 -9.80 -7.92 14.08
C GLY A 133 -11.18 -8.57 14.09
N TYR A 134 -11.31 -9.87 13.81
CA TYR A 134 -12.59 -10.58 13.69
C TYR A 134 -13.62 -9.81 12.84
N GLY A 135 -13.18 -9.33 11.68
CA GLY A 135 -13.97 -8.60 10.70
C GLY A 135 -15.14 -9.40 10.16
N TYR A 136 -14.97 -10.72 10.00
CA TYR A 136 -16.03 -11.63 9.55
C TYR A 136 -17.36 -11.48 10.34
N THR A 137 -17.31 -11.06 11.62
CA THR A 137 -18.53 -10.86 12.42
C THR A 137 -19.36 -9.67 11.95
N PHE A 138 -18.75 -8.71 11.24
CA PHE A 138 -19.43 -7.60 10.57
C PHE A 138 -19.80 -7.95 9.13
N HIS A 139 -18.97 -8.73 8.44
CA HIS A 139 -19.13 -9.03 7.02
C HIS A 139 -20.14 -10.14 6.72
N SER A 140 -20.51 -10.96 7.71
CA SER A 140 -21.38 -12.14 7.52
C SER A 140 -22.79 -11.84 6.97
N GLY A 141 -23.23 -10.58 6.95
CA GLY A 141 -24.49 -10.12 6.34
C GLY A 141 -24.37 -9.55 4.92
N LEU A 142 -23.16 -9.48 4.35
CA LEU A 142 -22.95 -8.99 2.98
C LEU A 142 -23.48 -10.03 1.97
N SER A 143 -24.55 -9.67 1.26
CA SER A 143 -24.96 -10.41 0.07
C SER A 143 -24.01 -10.10 -1.08
N THR A 144 -23.49 -11.13 -1.73
CA THR A 144 -22.57 -11.06 -2.89
C THR A 144 -23.13 -10.32 -4.12
N SER A 145 -24.40 -9.86 -4.07
CA SER A 145 -25.08 -9.14 -5.15
C SER A 145 -25.07 -7.61 -5.02
N ASN A 146 -24.65 -7.03 -3.88
CA ASN A 146 -24.68 -5.58 -3.63
C ASN A 146 -23.29 -4.93 -3.57
N HIS A 147 -22.29 -5.52 -4.25
CA HIS A 147 -21.06 -4.79 -4.53
C HIS A 147 -21.40 -3.60 -5.43
N LEU A 148 -21.02 -2.39 -5.01
CA LEU A 148 -21.05 -1.13 -5.78
C LEU A 148 -22.25 -0.20 -5.52
N SER A 149 -22.27 0.46 -4.37
CA SER A 149 -22.61 1.90 -4.30
C SER A 149 -22.45 2.44 -2.87
N SER A 150 -21.92 3.65 -2.76
CA SER A 150 -21.79 4.48 -1.55
C SER A 150 -20.55 4.22 -0.65
N MET A 151 -19.37 4.63 -1.13
CA MET A 151 -18.26 5.02 -0.24
C MET A 151 -18.20 6.55 0.01
N SER A 152 -19.16 7.32 -0.52
CA SER A 152 -19.15 8.78 -0.45
C SER A 152 -19.95 9.38 0.72
N ASN A 153 -20.67 8.57 1.51
CA ASN A 153 -21.36 9.03 2.72
C ASN A 153 -21.31 7.93 3.79
N LEU A 154 -20.74 8.27 4.95
CA LEU A 154 -20.71 7.49 6.20
C LEU A 154 -22.13 7.28 6.78
N SER A 155 -23.09 6.78 6.00
CA SER A 155 -24.20 6.01 6.55
C SER A 155 -23.83 4.54 6.37
N ILE A 156 -23.04 4.05 7.32
CA ILE A 156 -22.95 2.64 7.67
C ILE A 156 -24.36 2.06 7.49
N GLN A 157 -24.57 1.12 6.56
CA GLN A 157 -25.67 0.18 6.80
C GLN A 157 -25.36 -0.43 8.15
N ALA A 158 -26.08 0.03 9.18
CA ALA A 158 -25.77 -0.25 10.58
C ALA A 158 -25.48 -1.75 10.74
N GLY A 159 -24.20 -2.10 10.94
CA GLY A 159 -23.75 -3.49 11.13
C GLY A 159 -22.81 -4.10 10.08
N THR A 160 -22.49 -3.44 8.96
CA THR A 160 -21.75 -4.09 7.84
C THR A 160 -20.21 -3.98 7.89
N TYR A 161 -19.67 -2.85 8.34
CA TYR A 161 -18.22 -2.65 8.56
C TYR A 161 -18.00 -2.14 9.99
N GLY A 162 -16.87 -2.50 10.60
CA GLY A 162 -16.54 -2.16 11.98
C GLY A 162 -15.37 -1.17 12.12
N PRO A 163 -14.59 -1.22 13.21
CA PRO A 163 -13.40 -0.39 13.37
C PRO A 163 -12.28 -0.79 12.41
N ARG A 164 -11.35 0.14 12.17
CA ARG A 164 -10.05 -0.15 11.54
C ARG A 164 -9.10 -0.70 12.61
N ILE A 165 -8.08 -1.45 12.23
CA ILE A 165 -7.13 -1.99 13.21
C ILE A 165 -6.14 -0.91 13.65
N LEU A 166 -5.29 -0.41 12.75
CA LEU A 166 -4.18 0.48 13.07
C LEU A 166 -4.23 1.78 12.28
N ARG A 167 -4.11 2.91 12.97
CA ARG A 167 -3.89 4.22 12.34
C ARG A 167 -2.72 4.94 13.01
N LEU A 168 -1.79 5.42 12.19
CA LEU A 168 -0.80 6.43 12.54
C LEU A 168 -1.28 7.76 11.95
N ASP A 169 -1.24 8.83 12.73
CA ASP A 169 -1.61 10.19 12.30
C ASP A 169 -0.62 11.21 12.83
N ASP A 170 0.05 11.93 11.92
CA ASP A 170 1.11 12.88 12.27
C ASP A 170 2.18 12.20 13.13
N VAL A 171 2.71 11.09 12.61
CA VAL A 171 3.81 10.33 13.22
C VAL A 171 5.08 10.51 12.39
N THR A 172 6.19 10.84 13.07
CA THR A 172 7.47 11.15 12.42
C THR A 172 8.60 10.28 12.94
N ASN A 173 9.54 9.90 12.07
CA ASN A 173 10.69 9.03 12.39
C ASN A 173 10.20 7.74 13.04
N PHE A 174 9.62 6.84 12.25
CA PHE A 174 8.96 5.68 12.82
C PHE A 174 9.20 4.40 12.02
N SER A 175 9.02 3.27 12.69
CA SER A 175 8.88 1.99 12.01
C SER A 175 7.73 1.14 12.55
N VAL A 176 7.14 0.34 11.66
CA VAL A 176 6.15 -0.70 12.00
C VAL A 176 6.56 -2.00 11.33
N HIS A 177 6.86 -3.04 12.12
CA HIS A 177 7.40 -4.26 11.52
C HIS A 177 7.23 -5.54 12.35
N ASP A 178 7.49 -6.68 11.69
CA ASP A 178 7.53 -8.02 12.27
C ASP A 178 6.21 -8.48 12.91
N LEU A 179 5.06 -7.99 12.44
CA LEU A 179 3.76 -8.33 13.02
C LEU A 179 2.68 -8.58 11.97
N ALA A 180 1.58 -9.19 12.40
CA ALA A 180 0.45 -9.50 11.56
C ALA A 180 -0.81 -8.68 11.90
N LEU A 181 -1.52 -8.18 10.88
CA LEU A 181 -2.83 -7.58 11.01
C LEU A 181 -3.86 -8.45 10.26
N VAL A 182 -4.83 -9.00 10.99
CA VAL A 182 -5.67 -10.07 10.46
C VAL A 182 -7.14 -9.71 10.62
N ASP A 183 -7.91 -9.93 9.55
CA ASP A 183 -9.37 -9.86 9.55
C ASP A 183 -9.88 -8.53 10.08
N SER A 184 -9.42 -7.42 9.50
CA SER A 184 -9.92 -6.11 9.90
C SER A 184 -11.41 -5.99 9.57
N PRO A 185 -12.24 -5.45 10.48
CA PRO A 185 -13.63 -5.11 10.15
C PRO A 185 -13.76 -4.03 9.06
N ALA A 186 -12.70 -3.25 8.81
CA ALA A 186 -12.56 -2.27 7.74
C ALA A 186 -11.09 -2.26 7.28
N PHE A 187 -10.42 -1.10 7.31
CA PHE A 187 -8.99 -0.99 6.91
C PHE A 187 -8.04 -1.60 7.93
N HIS A 188 -6.95 -2.20 7.48
CA HIS A 188 -5.96 -2.82 8.35
C HIS A 188 -4.99 -1.76 8.89
N PHE A 189 -4.34 -1.00 7.99
CA PHE A 189 -3.32 -0.04 8.37
C PHE A 189 -3.39 1.26 7.56
N THR A 190 -3.53 2.40 8.25
CA THR A 190 -3.49 3.73 7.64
C THR A 190 -2.34 4.56 8.23
N MET A 191 -1.55 5.17 7.35
CA MET A 191 -0.57 6.21 7.65
C MET A 191 -1.09 7.55 7.13
N ASP A 192 -1.58 8.36 8.07
CA ASP A 192 -2.11 9.70 7.82
C ASP A 192 -1.05 10.74 8.12
N THR A 193 -0.66 11.50 7.09
CA THR A 193 0.25 12.66 7.22
C THR A 193 1.54 12.31 7.98
N CYS A 194 2.08 11.11 7.73
CA CYS A 194 3.25 10.59 8.42
C CYS A 194 4.56 10.99 7.70
N THR A 195 5.70 10.99 8.39
CA THR A 195 7.00 11.36 7.79
C THR A 195 8.17 10.50 8.29
N ASN A 196 9.16 10.22 7.42
CA ASN A 196 10.35 9.43 7.76
C ASN A 196 10.02 8.03 8.31
N GLY A 197 9.12 7.33 7.62
CA GLY A 197 8.56 6.04 8.05
C GLY A 197 9.19 4.84 7.35
N GLU A 198 9.36 3.73 8.07
CA GLU A 198 9.74 2.44 7.48
C GLU A 198 8.78 1.31 7.92
N VAL A 199 8.14 0.64 6.96
CA VAL A 199 7.18 -0.44 7.24
C VAL A 199 7.64 -1.71 6.55
N TYR A 200 7.85 -2.78 7.31
CA TYR A 200 8.40 -4.01 6.73
C TYR A 200 8.11 -5.28 7.52
N ASN A 201 8.38 -6.43 6.91
CA ASN A 201 8.14 -7.75 7.53
C ASN A 201 6.72 -7.84 8.10
N MET A 202 5.72 -7.44 7.29
CA MET A 202 4.32 -7.49 7.69
C MET A 202 3.56 -8.53 6.90
N MET A 203 2.57 -9.14 7.56
CA MET A 203 1.53 -9.93 6.91
C MET A 203 0.17 -9.31 7.23
N ILE A 204 -0.56 -8.96 6.19
CA ILE A 204 -1.92 -8.45 6.27
C ILE A 204 -2.85 -9.43 5.58
N ARG A 205 -3.88 -9.90 6.28
CA ARG A 205 -4.84 -10.85 5.72
C ARG A 205 -6.26 -10.54 6.15
N GLY A 206 -7.03 -9.95 5.25
CA GLY A 206 -8.45 -9.68 5.37
C GLY A 206 -9.31 -10.60 4.50
N GLY A 207 -10.62 -10.35 4.56
CA GLY A 207 -11.60 -11.04 3.73
C GLY A 207 -11.58 -10.60 2.27
N ASN A 208 -12.16 -11.42 1.39
CA ASN A 208 -12.27 -11.19 -0.04
C ASN A 208 -13.44 -10.25 -0.40
N GLU A 209 -13.43 -9.03 0.15
CA GLU A 209 -14.42 -7.96 -0.04
C GLU A 209 -13.73 -6.58 -0.17
N GLY A 210 -14.40 -5.62 -0.82
CA GLY A 210 -13.92 -4.22 -0.88
C GLY A 210 -13.94 -3.53 0.50
N GLY A 211 -13.29 -2.38 0.64
CA GLY A 211 -13.24 -1.62 1.90
C GLY A 211 -12.43 -2.30 3.02
N LEU A 212 -11.67 -3.35 2.69
CA LEU A 212 -10.78 -4.09 3.59
C LEU A 212 -9.31 -3.80 3.28
N ASP A 213 -9.02 -2.53 3.04
CA ASP A 213 -7.74 -1.96 2.60
C ASP A 213 -6.58 -2.48 3.46
N GLY A 214 -5.47 -2.81 2.81
CA GLY A 214 -4.25 -3.29 3.43
C GLY A 214 -3.49 -2.15 4.08
N ILE A 215 -2.69 -1.44 3.27
CA ILE A 215 -1.92 -0.27 3.68
C ILE A 215 -2.32 0.95 2.85
N ASP A 216 -2.82 1.98 3.50
CA ASP A 216 -3.04 3.30 2.93
C ASP A 216 -2.02 4.32 3.43
N ILE A 217 -1.45 5.12 2.53
CA ILE A 217 -0.32 6.00 2.83
C ILE A 217 -0.54 7.40 2.27
N TRP A 218 -0.41 8.43 3.09
CA TRP A 218 -0.08 9.77 2.63
C TRP A 218 0.85 10.47 3.63
N GLY A 219 1.78 11.29 3.13
CA GLY A 219 2.91 11.74 3.92
C GLY A 219 4.19 11.94 3.09
N THR A 220 5.34 12.01 3.76
CA THR A 220 6.62 12.27 3.08
C THR A 220 7.73 11.34 3.54
N ASN A 221 8.59 10.89 2.63
CA ASN A 221 9.76 10.07 2.96
C ASN A 221 9.38 8.78 3.70
N ILE A 222 8.60 7.91 3.04
CA ILE A 222 8.14 6.65 3.62
C ILE A 222 8.60 5.50 2.74
N HIS A 223 9.18 4.48 3.38
CA HIS A 223 9.61 3.24 2.78
C HIS A 223 8.70 2.09 3.25
N VAL A 224 8.06 1.39 2.32
CA VAL A 224 7.30 0.17 2.60
C VAL A 224 7.90 -0.96 1.82
N HIS A 225 8.37 -2.00 2.50
CA HIS A 225 8.95 -3.14 1.83
C HIS A 225 8.72 -4.46 2.54
N ASP A 226 8.79 -5.58 1.81
CA ASP A 226 8.66 -6.91 2.41
C ASP A 226 7.31 -7.08 3.14
N VAL A 227 6.22 -6.85 2.40
CA VAL A 227 4.83 -6.94 2.89
C VAL A 227 4.01 -7.90 2.03
N GLU A 228 3.28 -8.81 2.67
CA GLU A 228 2.22 -9.60 2.02
C GLU A 228 0.85 -9.05 2.39
N VAL A 229 -0.02 -8.87 1.39
CA VAL A 229 -1.40 -8.44 1.59
C VAL A 229 -2.36 -9.39 0.87
N THR A 230 -3.36 -9.87 1.60
CA THR A 230 -4.52 -10.60 1.10
C THR A 230 -5.80 -9.86 1.50
N ASN A 231 -6.67 -9.53 0.55
CA ASN A 231 -7.97 -8.85 0.74
C ASN A 231 -8.72 -8.77 -0.61
N LYS A 232 -9.67 -7.84 -0.80
CA LYS A 232 -10.19 -7.50 -2.14
C LYS A 232 -10.28 -6.00 -2.44
N ASP A 233 -9.51 -5.21 -1.70
CA ASP A 233 -9.30 -3.78 -1.91
C ASP A 233 -7.80 -3.44 -1.89
N GLU A 234 -7.42 -2.20 -1.57
CA GLU A 234 -6.05 -1.71 -1.61
C GLU A 234 -5.00 -2.70 -1.05
N CYS A 235 -3.96 -2.98 -1.82
CA CYS A 235 -2.78 -3.73 -1.35
C CYS A 235 -1.88 -2.79 -0.55
N VAL A 236 -1.04 -2.01 -1.24
CA VAL A 236 -0.29 -0.86 -0.71
C VAL A 236 -0.59 0.32 -1.60
N THR A 237 -1.31 1.32 -1.08
CA THR A 237 -1.88 2.41 -1.87
C THR A 237 -1.44 3.78 -1.35
N VAL A 238 -0.91 4.60 -2.25
CA VAL A 238 -0.55 5.99 -1.95
C VAL A 238 -1.73 6.92 -2.27
N LYS A 239 -2.07 7.78 -1.31
CA LYS A 239 -3.08 8.84 -1.42
C LYS A 239 -2.42 10.22 -1.39
N SER A 240 -3.21 11.27 -1.60
CA SER A 240 -2.74 12.66 -1.65
C SER A 240 -2.91 13.35 -0.30
N PRO A 241 -1.99 14.27 0.09
CA PRO A 241 -0.72 14.59 -0.57
C PRO A 241 0.40 13.60 -0.19
N ALA A 242 1.32 13.32 -1.12
CA ALA A 242 2.42 12.41 -0.84
C ALA A 242 3.71 12.73 -1.61
N LYS A 243 4.85 12.60 -0.95
CA LYS A 243 6.15 12.86 -1.59
C LYS A 243 7.22 11.89 -1.14
N ASN A 244 8.13 11.50 -2.04
CA ASN A 244 9.27 10.67 -1.68
C ASN A 244 8.85 9.33 -1.04
N ILE A 245 8.03 8.56 -1.76
CA ILE A 245 7.53 7.26 -1.28
C ILE A 245 8.21 6.14 -2.05
N LEU A 246 8.77 5.16 -1.35
CA LEU A 246 9.33 3.94 -1.93
C LEU A 246 8.53 2.75 -1.45
N VAL A 247 7.98 1.98 -2.38
CA VAL A 247 7.27 0.73 -2.13
C VAL A 247 7.98 -0.39 -2.89
N GLU A 248 8.49 -1.41 -2.20
CA GLU A 248 9.14 -2.52 -2.90
C GLU A 248 9.07 -3.89 -2.25
N ASN A 249 9.24 -4.96 -3.03
CA ASN A 249 9.11 -6.33 -2.55
C ASN A 249 7.75 -6.56 -1.88
N VAL A 250 6.67 -6.35 -2.63
CA VAL A 250 5.29 -6.51 -2.14
C VAL A 250 4.63 -7.70 -2.81
N PHE A 251 4.02 -8.56 -2.00
CA PHE A 251 3.20 -9.68 -2.46
C PHE A 251 1.71 -9.40 -2.23
N CYS A 252 1.01 -8.97 -3.27
CA CYS A 252 -0.45 -8.86 -3.25
C CYS A 252 -1.05 -10.23 -3.61
N ASN A 253 -1.25 -11.07 -2.58
CA ASN A 253 -1.67 -12.45 -2.69
C ASN A 253 -3.19 -12.57 -2.55
N TRP A 254 -3.91 -12.53 -3.69
CA TRP A 254 -5.37 -12.39 -3.72
C TRP A 254 -5.81 -11.10 -3.04
N SER A 255 -5.72 -9.98 -3.76
CA SER A 255 -5.93 -8.62 -3.25
C SER A 255 -6.82 -7.79 -4.20
N GLY A 256 -7.12 -6.53 -3.88
CA GLY A 256 -7.47 -5.57 -4.92
C GLY A 256 -6.24 -5.21 -5.77
N GLY A 257 -5.05 -5.19 -5.18
CA GLY A 257 -3.82 -4.77 -5.85
C GLY A 257 -3.38 -3.36 -5.45
N CYS A 258 -2.19 -2.95 -5.87
CA CYS A 258 -1.67 -1.62 -5.53
C CYS A 258 -2.42 -0.53 -6.30
N ALA A 259 -2.46 0.68 -5.74
CA ALA A 259 -3.06 1.84 -6.39
C ALA A 259 -2.38 3.16 -6.02
N ILE A 260 -2.68 4.19 -6.81
CA ILE A 260 -2.54 5.60 -6.45
C ILE A 260 -3.95 6.22 -6.45
N GLY A 261 -4.35 6.80 -5.32
CA GLY A 261 -5.61 7.54 -5.18
C GLY A 261 -6.66 6.89 -4.25
N SER A 262 -7.93 7.24 -4.39
CA SER A 262 -8.49 8.13 -5.42
C SER A 262 -8.02 9.58 -5.31
N LEU A 263 -7.74 10.19 -6.46
CA LEU A 263 -7.21 11.55 -6.57
C LEU A 263 -8.34 12.56 -6.86
N GLY A 264 -8.18 13.77 -6.34
CA GLY A 264 -9.17 14.86 -6.36
C GLY A 264 -8.55 16.20 -5.96
N THR A 265 -9.29 17.30 -6.11
CA THR A 265 -8.82 18.71 -6.02
C THR A 265 -8.08 18.98 -4.68
N GLU A 266 -6.84 19.46 -4.55
CA GLU A 266 -5.74 19.81 -5.47
C GLU A 266 -4.56 18.85 -5.21
N THR A 267 -4.54 17.74 -5.96
CA THR A 267 -3.62 16.62 -5.74
C THR A 267 -2.16 17.07 -5.84
N ASP A 268 -1.34 16.66 -4.86
CA ASP A 268 0.09 16.93 -4.81
C ASP A 268 0.82 15.63 -4.49
N ILE A 269 1.13 14.87 -5.53
CA ILE A 269 1.90 13.63 -5.42
C ILE A 269 3.12 13.70 -6.32
N SER A 270 4.32 13.45 -5.77
CA SER A 270 5.54 13.34 -6.57
C SER A 270 6.60 12.42 -5.97
N TYR A 271 7.52 11.90 -6.79
CA TYR A 271 8.62 11.06 -6.33
C TYR A 271 8.14 9.78 -5.64
N VAL A 272 7.23 9.06 -6.31
CA VAL A 272 6.74 7.75 -5.86
C VAL A 272 7.41 6.66 -6.70
N LYS A 273 7.92 5.62 -6.05
CA LYS A 273 8.45 4.44 -6.73
C LYS A 273 7.82 3.17 -6.19
N TYR A 274 7.32 2.35 -7.11
CA TYR A 274 6.96 0.96 -6.87
C TYR A 274 7.94 0.06 -7.60
N ASN A 275 8.58 -0.87 -6.89
CA ASN A 275 9.57 -1.78 -7.46
C ASN A 275 9.37 -3.21 -6.94
N ASN A 276 9.52 -4.23 -7.79
CA ASN A 276 9.38 -5.64 -7.36
C ASN A 276 8.02 -5.93 -6.72
N ILE A 277 6.95 -5.78 -7.51
CA ILE A 277 5.58 -6.01 -7.05
C ILE A 277 5.05 -7.30 -7.69
N TYR A 278 4.71 -8.28 -6.85
CA TYR A 278 4.09 -9.53 -7.27
C TYR A 278 2.59 -9.51 -6.96
N THR A 279 1.76 -9.82 -7.95
CA THR A 279 0.29 -9.70 -7.85
C THR A 279 -0.40 -10.90 -8.46
N GLN A 280 -1.25 -11.57 -7.69
CA GLN A 280 -1.98 -12.75 -8.18
C GLN A 280 -3.46 -12.70 -7.78
N ASN A 281 -4.35 -13.09 -8.69
CA ASN A 281 -5.82 -13.05 -8.50
C ASN A 281 -6.32 -11.70 -7.96
N ALA A 282 -5.65 -10.61 -8.37
CA ALA A 282 -5.97 -9.27 -7.93
C ALA A 282 -6.96 -8.54 -8.87
N ASN A 283 -7.55 -7.43 -8.41
CA ASN A 283 -8.35 -6.59 -9.30
C ASN A 283 -7.44 -5.91 -10.33
N GLN A 284 -6.24 -5.49 -9.94
CA GLN A 284 -5.22 -4.92 -10.83
C GLN A 284 -3.80 -5.25 -10.37
N MET A 285 -2.81 -5.01 -11.23
CA MET A 285 -1.41 -4.93 -10.82
C MET A 285 -1.08 -3.52 -10.29
N MET A 286 -1.52 -2.47 -10.99
CA MET A 286 -1.52 -1.07 -10.53
C MET A 286 -2.70 -0.32 -11.14
N ILE A 287 -3.40 0.48 -10.33
CA ILE A 287 -4.38 1.46 -10.82
C ILE A 287 -4.04 2.86 -10.32
N ILE A 288 -4.07 3.86 -11.21
CA ILE A 288 -4.03 5.28 -10.87
C ILE A 288 -5.42 5.83 -11.17
N LYS A 289 -6.15 6.24 -10.12
CA LYS A 289 -7.60 6.50 -10.22
C LYS A 289 -7.97 7.92 -9.80
N SER A 290 -8.70 8.63 -10.66
CA SER A 290 -9.30 9.95 -10.39
C SER A 290 -10.64 10.09 -11.12
N ASN A 291 -11.43 11.11 -10.77
CA ASN A 291 -12.53 11.58 -11.61
C ASN A 291 -12.79 13.06 -11.32
N GLY A 292 -12.45 13.93 -12.26
CA GLY A 292 -12.33 15.37 -12.02
C GLY A 292 -11.11 15.71 -11.16
N GLY A 293 -11.22 16.74 -10.31
CA GLY A 293 -10.11 17.23 -9.50
C GLY A 293 -9.16 18.19 -10.24
N SER A 294 -8.04 18.51 -9.60
CA SER A 294 -6.96 19.36 -10.11
C SER A 294 -5.63 18.97 -9.45
N GLY A 295 -4.55 19.73 -9.70
CA GLY A 295 -3.22 19.42 -9.19
C GLY A 295 -2.49 18.39 -10.07
N SER A 296 -1.45 17.75 -9.53
CA SER A 296 -0.62 16.83 -10.30
C SER A 296 -0.16 15.60 -9.52
N PHE A 297 -0.07 14.48 -10.23
CA PHE A 297 0.75 13.35 -9.85
C PHE A 297 1.92 13.22 -10.83
N SER A 298 3.16 13.31 -10.35
CA SER A 298 4.32 13.40 -11.23
C SER A 298 5.58 12.68 -10.76
N ASN A 299 6.59 12.61 -11.64
CA ASN A 299 7.96 12.20 -11.32
C ASN A 299 8.04 10.83 -10.61
N SER A 300 7.39 9.82 -11.18
CA SER A 300 7.19 8.53 -10.50
C SER A 300 7.49 7.32 -11.39
N GLU A 301 7.88 6.22 -10.76
CA GLU A 301 8.43 5.03 -11.42
C GLU A 301 7.73 3.75 -10.92
N PHE A 302 7.36 2.87 -11.85
CA PHE A 302 6.70 1.60 -11.57
C PHE A 302 7.45 0.48 -12.31
N SER A 303 8.38 -0.16 -11.61
CA SER A 303 9.34 -1.09 -12.19
C SER A 303 9.17 -2.52 -11.66
N ASN A 304 9.50 -3.52 -12.49
CA ASN A 304 9.59 -4.92 -12.08
C ASN A 304 8.27 -5.45 -11.48
N PHE A 305 7.21 -5.35 -12.26
CA PHE A 305 5.92 -5.90 -11.89
C PHE A 305 5.75 -7.28 -12.50
N ILE A 306 5.31 -8.22 -11.66
CA ILE A 306 4.97 -9.58 -12.06
C ILE A 306 3.53 -9.87 -11.62
N GLY A 307 2.72 -10.45 -12.49
CA GLY A 307 1.42 -10.93 -12.05
C GLY A 307 0.69 -11.87 -12.99
N HIS A 308 -0.27 -12.61 -12.44
CA HIS A 308 -1.12 -13.51 -13.20
C HIS A 308 -2.53 -13.56 -12.63
N SER A 309 -3.50 -13.96 -13.46
CA SER A 309 -4.92 -14.11 -13.13
C SER A 309 -5.59 -12.84 -12.63
N ASN A 310 -4.95 -11.68 -12.83
CA ASN A 310 -5.48 -10.38 -12.45
C ASN A 310 -6.58 -9.94 -13.43
N ALA A 311 -7.54 -9.14 -12.96
CA ALA A 311 -8.61 -8.62 -13.82
C ALA A 311 -8.09 -7.51 -14.75
N TYR A 312 -7.41 -6.51 -14.19
CA TYR A 312 -6.65 -5.49 -14.91
C TYR A 312 -5.15 -5.66 -14.64
N THR A 313 -4.31 -4.95 -15.39
CA THR A 313 -2.87 -4.90 -15.17
C THR A 313 -2.41 -3.48 -14.89
N LEU A 314 -2.02 -2.71 -15.92
CA LEU A 314 -1.71 -1.29 -15.80
C LEU A 314 -2.95 -0.49 -16.21
N ASP A 315 -3.55 0.20 -15.25
CA ASP A 315 -4.77 0.99 -15.46
C ASP A 315 -4.60 2.42 -14.94
N ILE A 316 -4.59 3.41 -15.83
CA ILE A 316 -4.82 4.80 -15.48
C ILE A 316 -6.25 5.12 -15.87
N ASP A 317 -7.09 5.37 -14.86
CA ASP A 317 -8.50 5.69 -15.03
C ASP A 317 -8.79 7.10 -14.50
N GLY A 318 -8.75 8.06 -15.43
CA GLY A 318 -9.09 9.46 -15.18
C GLY A 318 -10.59 9.74 -15.01
N ASN A 319 -11.45 8.72 -15.16
CA ASN A 319 -12.90 8.80 -15.04
C ASN A 319 -13.45 7.70 -14.11
N TRP A 320 -12.71 7.37 -13.04
CA TRP A 320 -13.04 6.28 -12.15
C TRP A 320 -14.40 6.51 -11.48
N ALA A 321 -15.40 5.71 -11.87
CA ALA A 321 -16.81 5.94 -11.55
C ALA A 321 -17.16 5.92 -10.05
N LYS A 322 -16.28 5.35 -9.21
CA LYS A 322 -16.46 5.36 -7.74
C LYS A 322 -15.86 6.59 -7.06
N SER A 323 -15.31 7.54 -7.82
CA SER A 323 -14.90 8.86 -7.35
C SER A 323 -15.59 9.96 -8.14
N SER A 324 -15.67 11.14 -7.56
CA SER A 324 -16.08 12.37 -8.24
C SER A 324 -15.56 13.56 -7.45
N ALA A 325 -14.84 14.46 -8.11
CA ALA A 325 -14.32 15.70 -7.55
C ALA A 325 -14.52 16.86 -8.54
N ALA A 326 -14.72 18.07 -8.04
CA ALA A 326 -14.80 19.25 -8.90
C ALA A 326 -13.43 19.55 -9.53
N GLY A 327 -13.42 19.96 -10.80
CA GLY A 327 -12.22 20.34 -11.54
C GLY A 327 -12.05 19.58 -12.85
N SER A 328 -11.07 20.01 -13.65
CA SER A 328 -10.86 19.53 -15.03
C SER A 328 -10.16 18.16 -15.12
N GLY A 329 -9.62 17.65 -14.03
CA GLY A 329 -8.80 16.45 -14.00
C GLY A 329 -7.46 16.68 -13.30
N VAL A 330 -6.91 15.61 -12.73
CA VAL A 330 -5.54 15.59 -12.20
C VAL A 330 -4.55 15.44 -13.36
N LEU A 331 -3.49 16.26 -13.38
CA LEU A 331 -2.42 16.11 -14.36
C LEU A 331 -1.51 14.93 -13.99
N TYR A 332 -1.39 13.96 -14.90
CA TYR A 332 -0.39 12.89 -14.80
C TYR A 332 0.80 13.22 -15.70
N SER A 333 1.99 13.37 -15.13
CA SER A 333 3.18 13.74 -15.90
C SER A 333 4.46 13.06 -15.44
N ASN A 334 5.37 12.77 -16.37
CA ASN A 334 6.66 12.14 -16.07
C ASN A 334 6.51 10.84 -15.25
N LEU A 335 5.75 9.89 -15.81
CA LEU A 335 5.51 8.57 -15.22
C LEU A 335 6.20 7.50 -16.06
N THR A 336 7.02 6.67 -15.43
CA THR A 336 7.72 5.57 -16.10
C THR A 336 7.20 4.23 -15.62
N PHE A 337 6.85 3.35 -16.55
CA PHE A 337 6.46 1.96 -16.31
C PHE A 337 7.41 1.05 -17.07
N SER A 338 8.16 0.20 -16.35
CA SER A 338 9.22 -0.61 -16.97
C SER A 338 9.26 -2.05 -16.44
N SER A 339 9.52 -3.00 -17.34
CA SER A 339 9.74 -4.41 -16.97
C SER A 339 8.51 -5.05 -16.30
N TRP A 340 7.37 -4.98 -16.99
CA TRP A 340 6.11 -5.58 -16.58
C TRP A 340 5.94 -6.93 -17.28
N LYS A 341 5.69 -7.99 -16.54
CA LYS A 341 5.60 -9.35 -17.09
C LYS A 341 4.46 -10.13 -16.47
N GLY A 342 3.84 -11.06 -17.22
CA GLY A 342 2.78 -11.89 -16.69
C GLY A 342 1.60 -12.13 -17.63
N THR A 343 0.42 -12.33 -17.03
CA THR A 343 -0.84 -12.55 -17.73
C THR A 343 -1.99 -11.81 -17.07
N ALA A 344 -2.94 -11.34 -17.88
CA ALA A 344 -4.26 -10.96 -17.42
C ALA A 344 -5.22 -12.15 -17.57
N SER A 345 -6.24 -12.23 -16.71
CA SER A 345 -7.29 -13.27 -16.79
C SER A 345 -8.00 -13.29 -18.16
N ASN A 346 -8.37 -12.11 -18.68
CA ASN A 346 -8.94 -11.94 -20.01
C ASN A 346 -8.55 -10.58 -20.63
N GLY A 347 -7.46 -10.59 -21.40
CA GLY A 347 -6.88 -9.38 -22.00
C GLY A 347 -7.69 -8.71 -23.11
N VAL A 348 -8.76 -9.34 -23.61
CA VAL A 348 -9.70 -8.72 -24.55
C VAL A 348 -10.83 -8.01 -23.82
N GLN A 349 -11.34 -8.61 -22.74
CA GLN A 349 -12.37 -8.01 -21.90
C GLN A 349 -11.82 -6.79 -21.15
N ARG A 350 -10.60 -6.91 -20.62
CA ARG A 350 -9.89 -5.86 -19.89
C ARG A 350 -8.50 -5.73 -20.47
N ALA A 351 -8.24 -4.59 -21.11
CA ALA A 351 -6.96 -4.30 -21.76
C ALA A 351 -5.83 -4.32 -20.70
N PRO A 352 -4.78 -5.14 -20.84
CA PRO A 352 -3.67 -5.13 -19.87
C PRO A 352 -2.95 -3.79 -19.75
N MET A 353 -2.98 -2.97 -20.81
CA MET A 353 -2.53 -1.59 -20.74
C MET A 353 -3.69 -0.66 -21.09
N GLN A 354 -4.17 0.06 -20.09
CA GLN A 354 -5.24 1.04 -20.21
C GLN A 354 -4.74 2.38 -19.65
N LEU A 355 -4.59 3.39 -20.50
CA LEU A 355 -4.09 4.73 -20.14
C LEU A 355 -5.15 5.76 -20.55
N LEU A 356 -6.17 5.95 -19.71
CA LEU A 356 -7.32 6.81 -19.99
C LEU A 356 -7.23 8.08 -19.17
N CYS A 357 -6.53 9.08 -19.72
CA CYS A 357 -6.29 10.34 -19.04
C CYS A 357 -7.45 11.33 -19.23
N PRO A 358 -7.64 12.30 -18.31
CA PRO A 358 -8.65 13.34 -18.43
C PRO A 358 -8.48 14.12 -19.75
N SER A 359 -9.57 14.38 -20.46
CA SER A 359 -9.52 15.05 -21.77
C SER A 359 -9.14 16.53 -21.68
N ALA A 360 -9.55 17.20 -20.60
CA ALA A 360 -9.23 18.61 -20.38
C ALA A 360 -7.80 18.80 -19.84
N VAL A 361 -7.17 17.75 -19.32
CA VAL A 361 -5.80 17.77 -18.80
C VAL A 361 -5.06 16.50 -19.27
N PRO A 362 -4.72 16.41 -20.57
CA PRO A 362 -4.04 15.23 -21.12
C PRO A 362 -2.74 14.93 -20.38
N CYS A 363 -2.48 13.65 -20.14
CA CYS A 363 -1.24 13.23 -19.49
C CYS A 363 -0.08 13.22 -20.49
N HIS A 364 1.12 13.56 -20.03
CA HIS A 364 2.30 13.66 -20.87
C HIS A 364 3.56 13.13 -20.19
N ASP A 365 4.62 12.95 -20.98
CA ASP A 365 5.89 12.36 -20.52
C ASP A 365 5.70 10.97 -19.89
N ILE A 366 4.76 10.18 -20.43
CA ILE A 366 4.58 8.79 -20.04
C ILE A 366 5.60 7.93 -20.79
N LYS A 367 6.33 7.06 -20.09
CA LYS A 367 7.30 6.15 -20.69
C LYS A 367 6.97 4.70 -20.37
N ILE A 368 6.80 3.88 -21.40
CA ILE A 368 6.53 2.43 -21.26
C ILE A 368 7.66 1.63 -21.91
N SER A 369 8.35 0.78 -21.15
CA SER A 369 9.35 -0.14 -21.70
C SER A 369 9.19 -1.56 -21.17
N ASP A 370 9.50 -2.56 -21.99
CA ASP A 370 9.46 -3.98 -21.62
C ASP A 370 8.13 -4.42 -20.97
N PHE A 371 7.03 -4.11 -21.64
CA PHE A 371 5.67 -4.45 -21.20
C PHE A 371 5.19 -5.73 -21.89
N ASN A 372 5.26 -6.85 -21.18
CA ASN A 372 5.03 -8.21 -21.67
C ASN A 372 3.92 -8.91 -20.88
N ILE A 373 2.67 -8.46 -21.06
CA ILE A 373 1.49 -9.03 -20.40
C ILE A 373 0.61 -9.76 -21.40
N GLY A 374 0.55 -11.09 -21.27
CA GLY A 374 -0.30 -11.96 -22.07
C GLY A 374 -1.73 -12.07 -21.54
N THR A 375 -2.44 -13.09 -21.99
CA THR A 375 -3.80 -13.41 -21.52
C THR A 375 -3.92 -14.90 -21.23
N GLU A 376 -4.69 -15.25 -20.20
CA GLU A 376 -5.07 -16.63 -19.88
C GLU A 376 -6.27 -17.10 -20.71
N THR A 377 -7.08 -16.16 -21.20
CA THR A 377 -8.22 -16.44 -22.08
C THR A 377 -7.98 -15.89 -23.48
N GLY A 378 -8.10 -16.74 -24.50
CA GLY A 378 -7.90 -16.34 -25.91
C GLY A 378 -6.44 -16.26 -26.33
N LYS A 379 -6.14 -15.51 -27.39
CA LYS A 379 -4.78 -15.41 -27.98
C LYS A 379 -4.34 -13.97 -28.28
N SER A 380 -5.09 -12.98 -27.80
CA SER A 380 -4.82 -11.58 -28.06
C SER A 380 -5.12 -10.74 -26.83
N VAL A 381 -4.43 -9.61 -26.71
CA VAL A 381 -4.69 -8.60 -25.69
C VAL A 381 -4.98 -7.26 -26.33
N LEU A 382 -5.73 -6.40 -25.64
CA LEU A 382 -5.95 -5.02 -26.07
C LEU A 382 -5.02 -4.05 -25.33
N GLN A 383 -4.74 -2.93 -25.98
CA GLN A 383 -4.11 -1.77 -25.37
C GLN A 383 -4.96 -0.55 -25.69
N LYS A 384 -5.31 0.25 -24.67
CA LYS A 384 -6.22 1.40 -24.80
C LYS A 384 -5.54 2.66 -24.28
N CYS A 385 -5.55 3.72 -25.06
CA CYS A 385 -4.99 5.01 -24.67
C CYS A 385 -5.94 6.14 -25.08
N ALA A 386 -6.18 7.09 -24.20
CA ALA A 386 -6.94 8.30 -24.47
C ALA A 386 -6.26 9.49 -23.78
N ASN A 387 -6.06 10.58 -24.52
CA ASN A 387 -5.40 11.80 -24.02
C ASN A 387 -4.03 11.52 -23.35
N ALA A 388 -3.28 10.53 -23.85
CA ALA A 388 -2.03 10.05 -23.25
C ALA A 388 -0.84 10.20 -24.20
N TYR A 389 0.11 11.02 -23.78
CA TYR A 389 1.29 11.40 -24.55
C TYR A 389 2.57 10.86 -23.93
N GLY A 390 3.49 10.39 -24.76
CA GLY A 390 4.68 9.74 -24.25
C GLY A 390 5.54 9.02 -25.29
N SER A 391 6.19 7.95 -24.86
CA SER A 391 7.02 7.12 -25.73
C SER A 391 7.11 5.68 -25.23
N GLY A 392 7.52 4.78 -26.13
CA GLY A 392 7.74 3.37 -25.82
C GLY A 392 6.64 2.46 -26.34
N ALA A 393 6.38 1.36 -25.64
CA ALA A 393 5.41 0.38 -26.09
C ALA A 393 3.98 0.93 -26.09
N GLY A 394 3.15 0.46 -27.02
CA GLY A 394 1.71 0.57 -26.91
C GLY A 394 1.01 1.58 -27.82
N CYS A 395 0.04 2.31 -27.27
CA CYS A 395 -0.89 3.19 -27.98
C CYS A 395 -0.75 4.68 -27.64
N LEU A 396 0.36 5.06 -26.99
CA LEU A 396 0.65 6.45 -26.66
C LEU A 396 0.82 7.30 -27.92
N ASN A 397 0.38 8.55 -27.84
CA ASN A 397 0.70 9.57 -28.83
C ASN A 397 2.13 10.10 -28.57
N ASP A 398 2.95 10.22 -29.61
CA ASP A 398 4.37 10.55 -29.50
C ASP A 398 4.70 12.05 -29.59
N ALA A 399 3.68 12.90 -29.77
CA ALA A 399 3.84 14.35 -29.81
C ALA A 399 4.58 14.87 -28.55
N LYS A 400 5.43 15.89 -28.74
CA LYS A 400 6.29 16.46 -27.70
C LYS A 400 5.83 17.82 -27.17
N SER A 401 4.82 18.40 -27.81
CA SER A 401 4.15 19.65 -27.44
C SER A 401 2.70 19.58 -27.90
N ASP A 402 1.89 20.58 -27.52
CA ASP A 402 0.51 20.75 -28.01
C ASP A 402 -0.37 19.51 -27.75
N PHE A 403 -0.39 19.08 -26.48
CA PHE A 403 -1.14 17.92 -26.00
C PHE A 403 -2.65 18.18 -26.09
N ASN A 404 -3.23 17.86 -27.24
CA ASN A 404 -4.65 18.01 -27.51
C ASN A 404 -5.44 16.79 -27.02
N SER A 405 -6.74 16.95 -26.75
CA SER A 405 -7.59 15.79 -26.46
C SER A 405 -7.73 14.90 -27.69
N TYR A 406 -7.75 13.58 -27.51
CA TYR A 406 -8.06 12.62 -28.56
C TYR A 406 -8.88 11.44 -28.01
N ASN A 407 -9.72 10.86 -28.86
CA ASN A 407 -10.57 9.72 -28.52
C ASN A 407 -9.75 8.46 -28.22
N THR A 408 -10.33 7.51 -27.48
CA THR A 408 -9.65 6.25 -27.17
C THR A 408 -9.17 5.51 -28.42
N VAL A 409 -7.86 5.32 -28.51
CA VAL A 409 -7.21 4.44 -29.49
C VAL A 409 -7.08 3.06 -28.88
N THR A 410 -7.54 2.04 -29.62
CA THR A 410 -7.41 0.63 -29.22
C THR A 410 -6.48 -0.09 -30.19
N LYS A 411 -5.45 -0.77 -29.66
CA LYS A 411 -4.58 -1.67 -30.42
C LYS A 411 -4.80 -3.10 -29.96
N THR A 412 -4.86 -4.04 -30.91
CA THR A 412 -4.91 -5.47 -30.65
C THR A 412 -3.52 -6.07 -30.84
N MET A 413 -3.03 -6.78 -29.83
CA MET A 413 -1.74 -7.46 -29.84
C MET A 413 -1.96 -8.97 -29.85
N THR A 414 -1.40 -9.66 -30.83
CA THR A 414 -1.54 -11.13 -31.00
C THR A 414 -0.26 -11.91 -30.69
N ASN A 415 0.89 -11.23 -30.66
CA ASN A 415 2.20 -11.82 -30.42
C ASN A 415 2.83 -11.21 -29.18
N VAL A 416 2.30 -11.55 -27.99
CA VAL A 416 2.95 -11.19 -26.72
C VAL A 416 3.89 -12.32 -26.33
N ALA A 417 5.12 -11.99 -25.96
CA ALA A 417 6.09 -12.97 -25.49
C ALA A 417 5.49 -13.77 -24.33
N ALA A 418 5.64 -15.09 -24.37
CA ALA A 418 5.14 -15.95 -23.31
C ALA A 418 5.90 -15.64 -22.01
N TYR A 419 5.13 -15.42 -20.95
CA TYR A 419 5.64 -15.30 -19.60
C TYR A 419 5.96 -16.69 -19.04
N LYS A 420 7.18 -16.86 -18.52
CA LYS A 420 7.63 -18.10 -17.88
C LYS A 420 8.53 -17.75 -16.69
N GLU A 421 7.96 -17.14 -15.66
CA GLU A 421 8.64 -16.97 -14.37
C GLU A 421 8.00 -17.90 -13.33
N THR A 422 8.72 -18.14 -12.23
CA THR A 422 8.28 -19.00 -11.13
C THR A 422 7.23 -18.29 -10.29
N ASN A 423 6.08 -18.94 -10.09
CA ASN A 423 5.04 -18.48 -9.17
C ASN A 423 5.60 -18.30 -7.75
N MET A 424 5.04 -17.37 -6.99
CA MET A 424 5.43 -17.17 -5.61
C MET A 424 5.06 -18.38 -4.76
N ARG A 425 5.96 -18.77 -3.84
CA ARG A 425 5.59 -19.76 -2.82
C ARG A 425 4.57 -19.11 -1.88
N GLY A 426 3.46 -19.82 -1.62
CA GLY A 426 2.42 -19.34 -0.71
C GLY A 426 1.25 -18.63 -1.38
N GLU A 427 1.18 -18.64 -2.72
CA GLU A 427 -0.02 -18.22 -3.45
C GLU A 427 -1.27 -18.91 -2.93
N LEU A 428 -2.30 -18.12 -2.67
CA LEU A 428 -3.62 -18.61 -2.35
C LEU A 428 -4.30 -19.18 -3.60
N THR A 429 -4.85 -20.37 -3.46
CA THR A 429 -5.64 -21.03 -4.51
C THR A 429 -7.10 -20.61 -4.51
N GLU A 430 -7.57 -19.99 -3.44
CA GLU A 430 -8.92 -19.44 -3.29
C GLU A 430 -8.91 -18.17 -2.42
N GLY A 431 -9.90 -17.32 -2.61
CA GLY A 431 -10.06 -16.09 -1.83
C GLY A 431 -10.49 -16.40 -0.40
N VAL A 432 -10.03 -15.59 0.54
CA VAL A 432 -10.37 -15.75 1.95
C VAL A 432 -11.82 -15.31 2.19
N GLY A 433 -12.68 -16.23 2.62
CA GLY A 433 -14.09 -15.95 2.87
C GLY A 433 -14.34 -14.89 3.94
N ILE A 434 -15.56 -14.33 3.96
CA ILE A 434 -15.96 -13.22 4.86
C ILE A 434 -16.93 -13.66 5.98
N THR A 435 -17.28 -14.93 6.05
CA THR A 435 -18.30 -15.45 6.98
C THR A 435 -17.74 -16.29 8.12
N ALA A 436 -16.42 -16.49 8.15
CA ALA A 436 -15.72 -17.27 9.17
C ALA A 436 -14.42 -16.58 9.58
N SER A 437 -13.93 -16.88 10.79
CA SER A 437 -12.67 -16.34 11.28
C SER A 437 -11.52 -16.71 10.35
N ILE A 438 -10.68 -15.72 10.07
CA ILE A 438 -9.44 -15.88 9.30
C ILE A 438 -8.30 -16.26 10.25
N ALA A 439 -7.50 -17.26 9.89
CA ALA A 439 -6.38 -17.71 10.70
C ALA A 439 -5.18 -16.76 10.61
N ILE A 440 -4.55 -16.50 11.75
CA ILE A 440 -3.27 -15.76 11.81
C ILE A 440 -2.18 -16.62 11.16
N SER A 441 -1.51 -16.07 10.16
CA SER A 441 -0.36 -16.71 9.49
C SER A 441 0.95 -16.05 9.89
N THR A 442 2.05 -16.77 9.71
CA THR A 442 3.38 -16.21 9.96
C THR A 442 3.72 -15.18 8.89
N VAL A 443 4.39 -14.09 9.28
CA VAL A 443 5.07 -13.18 8.34
C VAL A 443 5.95 -13.99 7.39
N PRO A 444 5.80 -13.91 6.06
CA PRO A 444 6.59 -14.70 5.14
C PRO A 444 8.05 -14.21 5.09
N ILE A 445 8.89 -14.92 4.33
CA ILE A 445 10.32 -14.59 4.16
C ILE A 445 10.70 -14.39 2.68
N THR A 446 9.71 -14.27 1.81
CA THR A 446 9.85 -14.03 0.37
C THR A 446 8.62 -13.26 -0.08
N PHE A 447 8.81 -12.16 -0.80
CA PHE A 447 7.71 -11.28 -1.24
C PHE A 447 7.72 -11.01 -2.75
N PHE A 448 8.81 -11.37 -3.43
CA PHE A 448 8.95 -11.30 -4.87
C PHE A 448 9.86 -12.45 -5.34
N PRO A 449 9.67 -13.00 -6.55
CA PRO A 449 10.49 -14.11 -7.04
C PRO A 449 11.98 -13.78 -6.98
N GLU A 450 12.76 -14.70 -6.39
CA GLU A 450 14.23 -14.59 -6.27
C GLU A 450 14.76 -13.44 -5.42
N ALA A 451 13.89 -12.62 -4.82
CA ALA A 451 14.26 -11.57 -3.88
C ALA A 451 14.34 -12.12 -2.45
N THR A 452 15.38 -11.70 -1.73
CA THR A 452 15.49 -11.91 -0.27
C THR A 452 15.02 -10.65 0.45
N PRO A 453 14.29 -10.77 1.58
CA PRO A 453 13.89 -9.61 2.37
C PRO A 453 15.09 -8.74 2.75
N ALA A 454 14.91 -7.43 2.70
CA ALA A 454 15.98 -6.48 2.98
C ALA A 454 16.43 -6.57 4.46
N ILE A 455 15.49 -6.84 5.36
CA ILE A 455 15.72 -6.97 6.80
C ILE A 455 15.26 -8.34 7.27
N ALA A 456 16.15 -9.08 7.93
CA ALA A 456 15.78 -10.35 8.54
C ALA A 456 14.75 -10.15 9.66
N ARG A 457 13.70 -10.98 9.66
CA ARG A 457 12.70 -10.95 10.74
C ARG A 457 13.33 -11.10 12.13
N LEU A 458 12.74 -10.44 13.11
CA LEU A 458 13.14 -10.60 14.52
C LEU A 458 12.75 -11.98 15.07
N GLY A 459 13.45 -12.45 16.11
CA GLY A 459 13.09 -13.68 16.82
C GLY A 459 13.14 -14.96 15.98
N LYS A 460 13.95 -14.98 14.92
CA LYS A 460 14.29 -16.19 14.15
C LYS A 460 15.22 -17.11 14.91
#